data_AF-K4IF20-F1
#
_entry.id   AF-K4IF20-F1
#
_cell.length_a   1.000
_cell.length_b   1.000
_cell.length_c   1.000
_cell.angle_alpha   90.00
_cell.angle_beta   90.00
_cell.angle_gamma   90.00
#
_symmetry.space_group_name_H-M   'P 1'
#
loop_
_entity.id
_entity.type
_entity.pdbx_description
1 polymer ?
#
loop_
_entity_poly.entity_id
_entity_poly.type
_entity_poly.pdbx_seq_one_letter_code
_entity_poly.pdbx_strand_id
1 'polypeptide(L)'
;MKKLIFITLFLICNIGFSQYDIKTVNRPDGVTMKYFSPAPVVIADSHEAGLSLYKNVKTKQYFLTTTVLFKKQSPSKLSGNLVIQTVGTEGLSLSPVWHKLINMNGQNVATSMYLLTDKDIDQLKINEIKLISFNAYDQLVGLNLTKNKDLLIIELSKLSRL
;
A
#
# COMPACT_ATOMS: atom_id res chain seq x y z
N MET A 1 40.25 -46.18 -3.61
CA MET A 1 39.03 -45.57 -4.19
C MET A 1 38.04 -45.31 -3.08
N LYS A 2 37.69 -44.04 -2.83
CA LYS A 2 36.45 -43.51 -2.23
C LYS A 2 36.72 -42.04 -1.88
N LYS A 3 36.43 -41.15 -2.82
CA LYS A 3 36.35 -39.71 -2.53
C LYS A 3 34.96 -39.46 -1.95
N LEU A 4 34.88 -39.12 -0.66
CA LEU A 4 33.67 -38.58 -0.07
C LEU A 4 33.44 -37.18 -0.68
N ILE A 5 32.41 -37.03 -1.50
CA ILE A 5 31.93 -35.72 -1.94
C ILE A 5 30.92 -35.28 -0.89
N PHE A 6 31.32 -34.34 -0.03
CA PHE A 6 30.41 -33.55 0.78
C PHE A 6 29.62 -32.64 -0.17
N ILE A 7 28.35 -32.99 -0.44
CA ILE A 7 27.41 -32.06 -1.06
C ILE A 7 26.77 -31.27 0.08
N THR A 8 27.36 -30.11 0.38
CA THR A 8 26.72 -29.08 1.20
C THR A 8 25.52 -28.55 0.44
N LEU A 9 24.34 -28.99 0.85
CA LEU A 9 23.05 -28.49 0.39
C LEU A 9 22.91 -27.03 0.84
N PHE A 10 23.24 -26.10 -0.06
CA PHE A 10 23.04 -24.67 0.13
C PHE A 10 21.54 -24.37 -0.06
N LEU A 11 20.74 -24.68 0.96
CA LEU A 11 19.38 -24.18 1.11
C LEU A 11 19.47 -22.69 1.46
N ILE A 12 19.65 -21.84 0.45
CA ILE A 12 19.43 -20.41 0.61
C ILE A 12 17.92 -20.27 0.81
N CYS A 13 17.52 -20.03 2.06
CA CYS A 13 16.24 -19.43 2.37
C CYS A 13 16.09 -18.15 1.54
N ASN A 14 15.26 -18.18 0.50
CA ASN A 14 14.74 -16.95 -0.10
C ASN A 14 13.76 -16.35 0.90
N ILE A 15 14.28 -15.61 1.87
CA ILE A 15 13.49 -14.87 2.83
C ILE A 15 12.80 -13.73 2.06
N GLY A 16 11.47 -13.66 2.12
CA GLY A 16 10.63 -12.79 1.30
C GLY A 16 10.77 -11.29 1.59
N PHE A 17 11.80 -10.63 1.04
CA PHE A 17 12.03 -9.19 1.18
C PHE A 17 11.38 -8.31 0.10
N SER A 18 10.78 -8.89 -0.94
CA SER A 18 10.37 -8.13 -2.14
C SER A 18 9.25 -7.10 -1.91
N GLN A 19 8.43 -7.25 -0.86
CA GLN A 19 7.31 -6.34 -0.62
C GLN A 19 7.75 -4.92 -0.21
N TYR A 20 9.02 -4.73 0.18
CA TYR A 20 9.55 -3.44 0.62
C TYR A 20 10.69 -2.91 -0.26
N ASP A 21 10.72 -3.32 -1.52
CA ASP A 21 11.65 -2.79 -2.52
C ASP A 21 11.10 -1.49 -3.10
N ILE A 22 11.93 -0.44 -3.04
CA ILE A 22 11.57 0.87 -3.58
C ILE A 22 11.74 0.84 -5.10
N LYS A 23 10.62 0.95 -5.81
CA LYS A 23 10.58 1.12 -7.26
C LYS A 23 10.74 2.59 -7.61
N THR A 24 11.27 2.86 -8.80
CA THR A 24 11.41 4.22 -9.33
C THR A 24 10.76 4.27 -10.71
N VAL A 25 9.98 5.32 -10.95
CA VAL A 25 9.43 5.62 -12.27
C VAL A 25 9.73 7.07 -12.64
N ASN A 26 10.22 7.26 -13.87
CA ASN A 26 10.40 8.58 -14.48
C ASN A 26 9.24 8.81 -15.44
N ARG A 27 8.41 9.79 -15.11
CA ARG A 27 7.25 10.15 -15.93
C ARG A 27 7.68 11.07 -17.09
N PRO A 28 6.95 11.09 -18.22
CA PRO A 28 7.27 11.95 -19.37
C PRO A 28 7.24 13.45 -19.06
N ASP A 29 6.55 13.87 -18.00
CA ASP A 29 6.51 15.26 -17.51
C ASP A 29 7.75 15.64 -16.66
N GLY A 30 8.77 14.77 -16.61
CA GLY A 30 10.00 14.97 -15.85
C GLY A 30 9.85 14.71 -14.34
N VAL A 31 8.70 14.18 -13.89
CA VAL A 31 8.49 13.82 -12.49
C VAL A 31 9.08 12.43 -12.19
N THR A 32 10.00 12.36 -11.25
CA THR A 32 10.50 11.09 -10.69
C THR A 32 9.70 10.73 -9.43
N MET A 33 9.05 9.57 -9.47
CA MET A 33 8.35 9.00 -8.32
C MET A 33 9.10 7.77 -7.81
N LYS A 34 9.29 7.69 -6.49
CA LYS A 34 9.73 6.48 -5.80
C LYS A 34 8.55 5.87 -5.04
N TYR A 35 8.35 4.57 -5.13
CA TYR A 35 7.12 3.95 -4.60
C TYR A 35 7.30 2.48 -4.24
N PHE A 36 6.37 1.94 -3.46
CA PHE A 36 6.26 0.51 -3.18
C PHE A 36 5.15 -0.13 -4.00
N SER A 37 5.24 -1.45 -4.20
CA SER A 37 4.09 -2.17 -4.75
C SER A 37 2.99 -2.25 -3.69
N PRO A 38 1.70 -2.18 -4.04
CA PRO A 38 0.62 -2.36 -3.08
C PRO A 38 0.79 -3.66 -2.27
N ALA A 39 0.93 -3.54 -0.96
CA ALA A 39 0.99 -4.67 -0.05
C ALA A 39 -0.39 -4.89 0.57
N PRO A 40 -0.87 -6.15 0.68
CA PRO A 40 -2.20 -6.45 1.20
C PRO A 40 -2.28 -6.09 2.69
N VAL A 41 -3.29 -5.32 3.07
CA VAL A 41 -3.58 -4.95 4.46
C VAL A 41 -4.91 -5.55 4.95
N VAL A 42 -5.81 -5.88 4.02
CA VAL A 42 -7.05 -6.61 4.29
C VAL A 42 -7.18 -7.78 3.34
N ILE A 43 -7.48 -8.96 3.88
CA ILE A 43 -7.93 -10.13 3.14
C ILE A 43 -9.24 -10.60 3.75
N ALA A 44 -10.36 -10.19 3.15
CA ALA A 44 -11.69 -10.61 3.52
C ALA A 44 -12.34 -11.43 2.39
N ASP A 45 -13.49 -12.02 2.69
CA ASP A 45 -14.27 -12.80 1.72
C ASP A 45 -14.86 -11.93 0.60
N SER A 46 -15.19 -10.68 0.89
CA SER A 46 -15.82 -9.75 -0.05
C SER A 46 -14.78 -8.90 -0.80
N HIS A 47 -13.75 -8.45 -0.09
CA HIS A 47 -12.74 -7.53 -0.61
C HIS A 47 -11.33 -7.95 -0.18
N GLU A 48 -10.37 -7.66 -1.05
CA GLU A 48 -8.97 -7.52 -0.66
C GLU A 48 -8.57 -6.06 -0.84
N ALA A 49 -7.86 -5.51 0.14
CA ALA A 49 -7.36 -4.14 0.07
C ALA A 49 -5.85 -4.11 0.34
N GLY A 50 -5.13 -3.34 -0.45
CA GLY A 50 -3.72 -3.07 -0.28
C GLY A 50 -3.43 -1.58 -0.22
N LEU A 51 -2.35 -1.23 0.47
CA LEU A 51 -1.84 0.13 0.58
C LEU A 51 -0.41 0.19 0.01
N SER A 52 0.00 1.37 -0.43
CA SER A 52 1.39 1.67 -0.80
C SER A 52 1.66 3.17 -0.77
N LEU A 53 2.89 3.54 -0.46
CA LEU A 53 3.37 4.91 -0.51
C LEU A 53 4.16 5.22 -1.78
N TYR A 54 3.98 6.45 -2.22
CA TYR A 54 4.71 7.10 -3.30
C TYR A 54 5.34 8.38 -2.75
N LYS A 55 6.53 8.72 -3.22
CA LYS A 55 7.23 9.98 -2.93
C LYS A 55 7.64 10.63 -4.24
N ASN A 56 7.24 11.88 -4.43
CA ASN A 56 7.82 12.71 -5.47
C ASN A 56 9.23 13.15 -5.02
N VAL A 57 10.26 12.78 -5.78
CA VAL A 57 11.65 13.02 -5.37
C VAL A 57 11.99 14.51 -5.33
N LYS A 58 11.39 15.31 -6.23
CA LYS A 58 11.66 16.74 -6.38
C LYS A 58 10.88 17.57 -5.36
N THR A 59 9.57 17.35 -5.24
CA THR A 59 8.71 18.13 -4.32
C THR A 59 8.72 17.57 -2.89
N LYS A 60 9.28 16.38 -2.68
CA LYS A 60 9.26 15.64 -1.41
C LYS A 60 7.87 15.29 -0.88
N GLN A 61 6.82 15.51 -1.68
CA GLN A 61 5.45 15.17 -1.34
C GLN A 61 5.25 13.65 -1.32
N TYR A 62 4.45 13.20 -0.35
CA TYR A 62 4.06 11.80 -0.20
C TYR A 62 2.62 11.60 -0.66
N PHE A 63 2.38 10.46 -1.29
CA PHE A 63 1.05 10.04 -1.67
C PHE A 63 0.80 8.63 -1.12
N LEU A 64 -0.36 8.45 -0.53
CA LEU A 64 -0.89 7.13 -0.17
C LEU A 64 -1.76 6.62 -1.30
N THR A 65 -1.63 5.34 -1.62
CA THR A 65 -2.48 4.71 -2.63
C THR A 65 -3.18 3.51 -2.02
N THR A 66 -4.50 3.47 -2.18
CA THR A 66 -5.34 2.31 -1.83
C THR A 66 -5.66 1.55 -3.11
N THR A 67 -5.59 0.23 -3.05
CA THR A 67 -6.00 -0.67 -4.13
C THR A 67 -6.98 -1.69 -3.57
N VAL A 68 -8.14 -1.84 -4.19
CA VAL A 68 -9.22 -2.72 -3.75
C VAL A 68 -9.59 -3.70 -4.86
N LEU A 69 -9.53 -4.99 -4.54
CA LEU A 69 -10.05 -6.08 -5.35
C LEU A 69 -11.42 -6.51 -4.80
N PHE A 70 -12.41 -6.59 -5.69
CA PHE A 70 -13.76 -7.06 -5.37
C PHE A 70 -13.87 -8.55 -5.72
N LYS A 71 -14.12 -9.42 -4.73
CA LYS A 71 -14.10 -10.88 -4.93
C LYS A 71 -15.44 -11.47 -5.36
N LYS A 72 -16.53 -10.97 -4.80
CA LYS A 72 -17.88 -11.52 -4.95
C LYS A 72 -18.84 -10.59 -5.71
N GLN A 73 -18.33 -9.45 -6.16
CA GLN A 73 -19.10 -8.41 -6.83
C GLN A 73 -18.31 -7.91 -8.03
N SER A 74 -18.98 -7.19 -8.92
CA SER A 74 -18.26 -6.49 -10.00
C SER A 74 -17.24 -5.50 -9.40
N PRO A 75 -16.22 -5.09 -10.16
CA PRO A 75 -15.38 -3.98 -9.74
C PRO A 75 -16.15 -2.65 -9.81
N SER A 76 -16.00 -1.80 -8.80
CA SER A 76 -16.57 -0.45 -8.80
C SER A 76 -15.51 0.59 -8.45
N LYS A 77 -15.65 1.80 -8.98
CA LYS A 77 -14.74 2.90 -8.63
C LYS A 77 -14.90 3.23 -7.15
N LEU A 78 -13.79 3.56 -6.51
CA LEU A 78 -13.83 4.14 -5.17
C LEU A 78 -14.29 5.60 -5.27
N SER A 79 -15.06 6.05 -4.28
CA SER A 79 -15.51 7.43 -4.14
C SER A 79 -15.30 7.91 -2.69
N GLY A 80 -15.51 9.20 -2.47
CA GLY A 80 -15.36 9.82 -1.15
C GLY A 80 -13.93 9.78 -0.60
N ASN A 81 -13.81 10.07 0.68
CA ASN A 81 -12.52 10.08 1.39
C ASN A 81 -12.12 8.66 1.80
N LEU A 82 -10.81 8.41 1.85
CA LEU A 82 -10.29 7.29 2.63
C LEU A 82 -10.24 7.72 4.09
N VAL A 83 -10.93 6.99 4.96
CA VAL A 83 -10.81 7.18 6.40
C VAL A 83 -9.90 6.10 6.96
N ILE A 84 -8.93 6.50 7.76
CA ILE A 84 -7.97 5.60 8.41
C ILE A 84 -8.11 5.77 9.92
N GLN A 85 -8.40 4.68 10.62
CA GLN A 85 -8.33 4.64 12.07
C GLN A 85 -7.03 3.98 12.49
N THR A 86 -6.27 4.69 13.30
CA THR A 86 -4.99 4.20 13.82
C THR A 86 -5.15 3.62 15.24
N VAL A 87 -4.09 3.03 15.78
CA VAL A 87 -4.08 2.60 17.17
C VAL A 87 -4.13 3.76 18.17
N GLY A 88 -3.69 4.95 17.74
CA GLY A 88 -3.71 6.18 18.52
C GLY A 88 -5.11 6.80 18.67
N THR A 89 -5.14 8.03 19.15
CA THR A 89 -6.38 8.78 19.41
C THR A 89 -6.91 9.52 18.18
N GLU A 90 -6.09 9.70 17.15
CA GLU A 90 -6.45 10.40 15.91
C GLU A 90 -6.68 9.43 14.75
N GLY A 91 -7.73 9.70 13.97
CA GLY A 91 -7.97 9.12 12.67
C GLY A 91 -7.67 10.13 11.56
N LEU A 92 -7.46 9.64 10.35
CA LEU A 92 -7.23 10.47 9.16
C LEU A 92 -8.44 10.39 8.23
N SER A 93 -8.72 11.47 7.50
CA SER A 93 -9.71 11.51 6.42
C SER A 93 -9.06 12.16 5.21
N LEU A 94 -8.72 11.34 4.23
CA LEU A 94 -7.91 11.74 3.08
C LEU A 94 -8.79 11.90 1.84
N SER A 95 -8.78 13.10 1.27
CA SER A 95 -9.48 13.38 0.01
C SER A 95 -8.69 12.85 -1.19
N PRO A 96 -9.34 12.14 -2.14
CA PRO A 96 -8.64 11.57 -3.28
C PRO A 96 -8.19 12.65 -4.25
N VAL A 97 -6.94 12.59 -4.70
CA VAL A 97 -6.44 13.39 -5.82
C VAL A 97 -6.62 12.68 -7.16
N TRP A 98 -6.82 11.36 -7.12
CA TRP A 98 -7.05 10.53 -8.29
C TRP A 98 -7.74 9.22 -7.89
N HIS A 99 -8.60 8.69 -8.76
CA HIS A 99 -9.15 7.34 -8.62
C HIS A 99 -9.47 6.73 -9.98
N LYS A 100 -9.28 5.41 -10.13
CA LYS A 100 -9.56 4.69 -11.38
C LYS A 100 -9.78 3.20 -11.14
N LEU A 101 -10.51 2.56 -12.06
CA LEU A 101 -10.43 1.12 -12.26
C LEU A 101 -9.24 0.81 -13.18
N ILE A 102 -8.35 -0.08 -12.74
CA ILE A 102 -7.19 -0.52 -13.52
C ILE A 102 -7.18 -2.04 -13.59
N ASN A 103 -6.58 -2.59 -14.65
CA ASN A 103 -6.28 -4.01 -14.71
C ASN A 103 -4.88 -4.23 -14.11
N MET A 104 -4.81 -5.07 -13.08
CA MET A 104 -3.56 -5.49 -12.44
C MET A 104 -3.55 -7.01 -12.37
N ASN A 105 -2.54 -7.63 -12.99
CA ASN A 105 -2.38 -9.09 -13.06
C ASN A 105 -3.63 -9.82 -13.57
N GLY A 106 -4.31 -9.27 -14.58
CA GLY A 106 -5.52 -9.86 -15.16
C GLY A 106 -6.80 -9.61 -14.36
N GLN A 107 -6.72 -8.96 -13.21
CA GLN A 107 -7.87 -8.61 -12.38
C GLN A 107 -8.15 -7.11 -12.41
N ASN A 108 -9.42 -6.74 -12.48
CA ASN A 108 -9.84 -5.35 -12.38
C ASN A 108 -9.91 -4.94 -10.91
N VAL A 109 -9.12 -3.95 -10.54
CA VAL A 109 -9.06 -3.40 -9.18
C VAL A 109 -9.40 -1.91 -9.21
N ALA A 110 -9.99 -1.43 -8.14
CA ALA A 110 -10.18 0.00 -7.94
C ALA A 110 -9.01 0.57 -7.17
N THR A 111 -8.50 1.70 -7.62
CA THR A 111 -7.38 2.36 -6.97
C THR A 111 -7.68 3.83 -6.78
N SER A 112 -7.22 4.38 -5.66
CA SER A 112 -7.29 5.80 -5.33
C SER A 112 -5.98 6.26 -4.74
N MET A 113 -5.59 7.48 -5.08
CA MET A 113 -4.39 8.13 -4.58
C MET A 113 -4.76 9.37 -3.78
N TYR A 114 -4.03 9.60 -2.70
CA TYR A 114 -4.28 10.64 -1.71
C TYR A 114 -2.98 11.38 -1.42
N LEU A 115 -2.99 12.71 -1.47
CA LEU A 115 -1.84 13.51 -1.04
C LEU A 115 -1.80 13.55 0.48
N LEU A 116 -0.63 13.30 1.08
CA LEU A 116 -0.44 13.36 2.53
C LEU A 116 0.12 14.73 2.93
N THR A 117 -0.46 15.32 3.96
CA THR A 117 0.11 16.48 4.66
C THR A 117 1.17 16.05 5.66
N ASP A 118 1.96 16.99 6.18
CA ASP A 118 2.95 16.70 7.23
C ASP A 118 2.28 16.12 8.48
N LYS A 119 1.08 16.60 8.83
CA LYS A 119 0.28 16.05 9.93
C LYS A 119 -0.09 14.58 9.69
N ASP A 120 -0.52 14.25 8.47
CA ASP A 120 -0.88 12.87 8.12
C ASP A 120 0.34 11.96 8.23
N ILE A 121 1.49 12.43 7.74
CA ILE A 121 2.77 11.70 7.82
C ILE A 121 3.17 11.45 9.27
N ASP A 122 3.08 12.48 10.13
CA ASP A 122 3.43 12.35 11.55
C ASP A 122 2.54 11.34 12.27
N GLN A 123 1.24 11.29 11.95
CA GLN A 123 0.35 10.28 12.51
C GLN A 123 0.67 8.87 12.00
N LEU A 124 0.93 8.71 10.70
CA LEU A 124 1.17 7.40 10.08
C LEU A 124 2.57 6.83 10.35
N LYS A 125 3.55 7.65 10.76
CA LYS A 125 4.92 7.17 11.04
C LYS A 125 5.06 6.47 12.39
N ILE A 126 4.12 6.67 13.31
CA ILE A 126 4.21 6.11 14.68
C ILE A 126 3.02 5.22 15.05
N ASN A 127 1.89 5.34 14.36
CA ASN A 127 0.69 4.59 14.70
C ASN A 127 0.38 3.52 13.66
N GLU A 128 0.26 2.27 14.13
CA GLU A 128 -0.29 1.19 13.31
C GLU A 128 -1.73 1.48 12.90
N ILE A 129 -2.14 0.96 11.75
CA ILE A 129 -3.50 1.11 11.26
C ILE A 129 -4.37 -0.03 11.80
N LYS A 130 -5.53 0.32 12.36
CA LYS A 130 -6.56 -0.63 12.82
C LYS A 130 -7.58 -0.92 11.74
N LEU A 131 -8.08 0.14 11.09
CA LEU A 131 -9.17 0.07 10.13
C LEU A 131 -8.95 1.08 9.01
N ILE A 132 -9.34 0.69 7.80
CA ILE A 132 -9.56 1.60 6.68
C ILE A 132 -11.02 1.55 6.29
N SER A 133 -11.56 2.68 5.86
CA SER A 133 -12.85 2.72 5.19
C SER A 133 -12.83 3.63 3.97
N PHE A 134 -13.58 3.21 2.96
CA PHE A 134 -13.70 3.88 1.67
C PHE A 134 -15.11 3.68 1.15
N ASN A 135 -15.56 4.53 0.22
CA ASN A 135 -16.85 4.33 -0.40
C ASN A 135 -16.71 3.53 -1.70
N ALA A 136 -17.58 2.54 -1.86
CA ALA A 136 -17.80 1.82 -3.11
C ALA A 136 -19.31 1.62 -3.26
N TYR A 137 -19.83 1.76 -4.49
CA TYR A 137 -21.28 1.68 -4.73
C TYR A 137 -22.11 2.65 -3.89
N ASP A 138 -21.58 3.86 -3.64
CA ASP A 138 -22.19 4.87 -2.76
C ASP A 138 -22.44 4.37 -1.32
N GLN A 139 -21.78 3.28 -0.91
CA GLN A 139 -21.83 2.72 0.42
C GLN A 139 -20.46 2.76 1.08
N LEU A 140 -20.44 3.06 2.38
CA LEU A 140 -19.22 3.02 3.18
C LEU A 140 -18.85 1.56 3.45
N VAL A 141 -17.65 1.17 3.02
CA VAL A 141 -17.06 -0.14 3.30
C VAL A 141 -15.95 0.06 4.33
N GLY A 142 -16.16 -0.42 5.55
CA GLY A 142 -15.16 -0.41 6.62
C GLY A 142 -14.51 -1.78 6.81
N LEU A 143 -13.18 -1.81 6.81
CA LEU A 143 -12.40 -3.04 6.87
C LEU A 143 -11.31 -2.93 7.93
N ASN A 144 -11.36 -3.83 8.92
CA ASN A 144 -10.26 -4.00 9.87
C ASN A 144 -9.06 -4.62 9.16
N LEU A 145 -7.86 -4.12 9.47
CA LEU A 145 -6.63 -4.65 8.90
C LEU A 145 -6.34 -6.04 9.48
N THR A 146 -6.11 -6.98 8.57
CA THR A 146 -5.78 -8.38 8.90
C THR A 146 -4.31 -8.70 8.66
N LYS A 147 -3.58 -7.84 7.93
CA LYS A 147 -2.15 -7.98 7.61
C LYS A 147 -1.43 -6.64 7.60
N ASN A 148 -0.11 -6.66 7.77
CA ASN A 148 0.80 -5.52 7.58
C ASN A 148 0.29 -4.22 8.24
N LYS A 149 -0.09 -4.27 9.52
CA LYS A 149 -0.67 -3.12 10.25
C LYS A 149 0.32 -1.96 10.42
N ASP A 150 1.61 -2.27 10.38
CA ASP A 150 2.78 -1.40 10.47
C ASP A 150 3.34 -0.99 9.09
N LEU A 151 2.68 -1.35 7.99
CA LEU A 151 3.16 -1.13 6.62
C LEU A 151 3.61 0.32 6.38
N LEU A 152 2.76 1.29 6.71
CA LEU A 152 3.04 2.69 6.43
C LEU A 152 4.17 3.25 7.30
N ILE A 153 4.35 2.72 8.52
CA ILE A 153 5.50 3.05 9.38
C ILE A 153 6.79 2.61 8.67
N ILE A 154 6.83 1.37 8.20
CA ILE A 154 8.00 0.80 7.52
C ILE A 154 8.28 1.58 6.23
N GLU A 155 7.28 1.78 5.38
CA GLU A 155 7.43 2.47 4.10
C GLU A 155 7.87 3.94 4.25
N LEU A 156 7.29 4.69 5.19
CA LEU A 156 7.72 6.07 5.50
C LEU A 156 9.15 6.11 6.02
N SER A 157 9.55 5.16 6.89
CA SER A 157 10.92 5.10 7.41
C SER A 157 11.96 4.88 6.31
N LYS A 158 11.59 4.15 5.25
CA LYS A 158 12.46 3.90 4.09
C LYS A 158 12.50 5.07 3.13
N LEU A 159 11.33 5.64 2.79
CA LEU A 159 11.26 6.77 1.86
C LEU A 159 11.81 8.08 2.43
N SER A 160 11.79 8.27 3.74
CA SER A 160 12.38 9.45 4.39
C SER A 160 13.90 9.51 4.29
N ARG A 161 14.58 8.37 4.07
CA ARG A 161 16.04 8.27 3.89
C ARG A 161 16.53 8.59 2.47
N LEU A 162 15.62 8.94 1.55
CA LEU A 162 15.87 9.22 0.13
C LEU A 162 15.75 10.72 -0.21
#